data_AF-A0A168QZ65-F1
#
_entry.id   AF-A0A168QZ65-F1
#
_cell.length_a   1.000
_cell.length_b   1.000
_cell.length_c   1.000
_cell.angle_alpha   90.00
_cell.angle_beta   90.00
_cell.angle_gamma   90.00
#
_symmetry.space_group_name_H-M   'P 1'
#
loop_
_entity.id
_entity.type
_entity.pdbx_description
1 polymer ?
#
loop_
_entity_poly.entity_id
_entity_poly.type
_entity_poly.pdbx_seq_one_letter_code
_entity_poly.pdbx_strand_id
1 'polypeptide(L)'
;MIHLANAMGADLSDSNVSALALSPGFLRSEAMLEYFGVMEENWQEGARKDPHFIASETPCYIGRAVASLAADPEIMRKSGKAFSTWGLVEEYGYQDKDGTQPHWGDYYAEVLSKEG
;
A
#
# COMPACT_ATOMS: atom_id res chain seq x y z
N MET A 1 11.34 1.11 9.81
CA MET A 1 11.16 0.15 8.70
C MET A 1 12.08 0.43 7.53
N ILE A 2 12.10 1.65 6.95
CA ILE A 2 12.94 1.98 5.78
C ILE A 2 14.44 1.74 6.01
N HIS A 3 14.99 2.19 7.14
CA HIS A 3 16.41 1.96 7.45
C HIS A 3 16.78 0.49 7.64
N LEU A 4 15.86 -0.33 8.17
CA LEU A 4 16.08 -1.77 8.32
C LEU A 4 16.14 -2.44 6.95
N ALA A 5 15.20 -2.13 6.06
CA ALA A 5 15.23 -2.63 4.69
C ALA A 5 16.53 -2.23 3.97
N ASN A 6 16.96 -0.98 4.11
CA ASN A 6 18.22 -0.50 3.54
C ASN A 6 19.45 -1.25 4.08
N ALA A 7 19.54 -1.41 5.40
CA ALA A 7 20.64 -2.14 6.02
C ALA A 7 20.66 -3.61 5.59
N MET A 8 19.52 -4.30 5.66
CA MET A 8 19.42 -5.70 5.23
C MET A 8 19.69 -5.88 3.74
N GLY A 9 19.27 -4.93 2.90
CA GLY A 9 19.55 -4.97 1.46
C GLY A 9 21.04 -4.87 1.14
N ALA A 10 21.80 -4.11 1.95
CA ALA A 10 23.26 -4.05 1.84
C ALA A 10 23.92 -5.32 2.40
N ASP A 11 23.51 -5.77 3.58
CA ASP A 11 24.09 -6.97 4.24
C ASP A 11 23.87 -8.25 3.42
N LEU A 12 22.81 -8.31 2.61
CA LEU A 12 22.43 -9.46 1.82
C LEU A 12 22.78 -9.30 0.32
N SER A 13 23.57 -8.31 -0.09
CA SER A 13 23.84 -8.01 -1.50
C SER A 13 24.48 -9.18 -2.27
N ASP A 14 25.30 -9.97 -1.58
CA ASP A 14 26.00 -11.14 -2.15
C ASP A 14 25.16 -12.42 -2.04
N SER A 15 23.94 -12.33 -1.51
CA SER A 15 22.98 -13.41 -1.39
C SER A 15 21.85 -13.24 -2.42
N ASN A 16 21.18 -14.34 -2.76
CA ASN A 16 19.96 -14.28 -3.57
C ASN A 16 18.72 -13.97 -2.73
N VAL A 17 18.82 -12.95 -1.85
CA VAL A 17 17.76 -12.55 -0.92
C VAL A 17 17.54 -11.05 -1.04
N SER A 18 16.30 -10.65 -1.37
CA SER A 18 15.89 -9.25 -1.39
C SER A 18 15.26 -8.84 -0.05
N ALA A 19 15.57 -7.62 0.40
CA ALA A 19 14.94 -7.01 1.57
C ALA A 19 14.42 -5.63 1.19
N LEU A 20 13.14 -5.35 1.44
CA LEU A 20 12.49 -4.09 1.08
C LEU A 20 11.47 -3.66 2.14
N ALA A 21 11.12 -2.39 2.15
CA ALA A 21 10.01 -1.87 2.95
C ALA A 21 8.80 -1.64 2.04
N LEU A 22 7.62 -2.10 2.45
CA LEU A 22 6.36 -1.86 1.76
C LEU A 22 5.36 -1.24 2.73
N SER A 23 4.76 -0.12 2.34
CA SER A 23 3.71 0.56 3.10
C SER A 23 2.37 0.51 2.37
N PRO A 24 1.26 0.20 3.05
CA PRO A 24 -0.07 0.46 2.51
C PRO A 24 -0.39 1.95 2.51
N GLY A 25 -1.44 2.33 1.79
CA GLY A 25 -2.14 3.61 1.91
C GLY A 25 -3.00 3.67 3.18
N PHE A 26 -4.12 4.38 3.12
CA PHE A 26 -5.10 4.36 4.21
C PHE A 26 -5.76 2.97 4.24
N LEU A 27 -5.41 2.13 5.21
CA LEU A 27 -5.94 0.78 5.31
C LEU A 27 -7.37 0.76 5.88
N ARG A 28 -8.32 0.14 5.16
CA ARG A 28 -9.66 -0.21 5.67
C ARG A 28 -9.69 -1.67 6.16
N SER A 29 -8.92 -1.96 7.21
CA SER A 29 -8.97 -3.25 7.90
C SER A 29 -10.29 -3.44 8.63
N GLU A 30 -10.57 -4.66 9.08
CA GLU A 30 -11.74 -5.00 9.88
C GLU A 30 -11.86 -4.12 11.14
N ALA A 31 -10.73 -3.85 11.80
CA ALA A 31 -10.69 -2.94 12.95
C ALA A 31 -11.03 -1.49 12.57
N MET A 32 -10.65 -1.04 11.37
CA MET A 32 -11.01 0.28 10.87
C MET A 32 -12.48 0.35 10.48
N LEU A 33 -13.02 -0.69 9.82
CA LEU A 33 -14.45 -0.80 9.53
C LEU A 33 -15.29 -0.69 10.82
N GLU A 34 -14.88 -1.41 11.88
CA GLU A 34 -15.50 -1.31 13.21
C GLU A 34 -15.38 0.11 13.80
N TYR A 35 -14.19 0.71 13.74
CA TYR A 35 -13.97 2.09 14.21
C TYR A 35 -14.82 3.12 13.46
N PHE A 36 -15.06 2.91 12.17
CA PHE A 36 -15.89 3.77 11.33
C PHE A 36 -17.40 3.42 11.41
N GLY A 37 -17.76 2.30 12.03
CA GLY A 37 -19.14 1.85 12.13
C GLY A 37 -19.75 1.43 10.80
N VAL A 38 -18.93 0.90 9.89
CA VAL A 38 -19.32 0.47 8.53
C VAL A 38 -18.89 -0.98 8.28
N MET A 39 -19.46 -1.58 7.26
CA MET A 39 -19.16 -2.93 6.77
C MET A 39 -18.40 -2.85 5.44
N GLU A 40 -17.92 -3.99 4.95
CA GLU A 40 -17.25 -4.07 3.65
C GLU A 40 -18.17 -3.63 2.51
N GLU A 41 -19.49 -3.83 2.62
CA GLU A 41 -20.45 -3.50 1.56
C GLU A 41 -20.79 -2.00 1.49
N ASN A 42 -20.59 -1.24 2.58
CA ASN A 42 -20.91 0.18 2.69
C ASN A 42 -19.75 1.03 3.23
N TRP A 43 -18.51 0.57 3.04
CA TRP A 43 -17.31 1.20 3.60
C TRP A 43 -17.19 2.69 3.24
N GLN A 44 -17.67 3.09 2.06
CA GLN A 44 -17.64 4.49 1.60
C GLN A 44 -18.40 5.43 2.54
N GLU A 45 -19.38 4.93 3.31
CA GLU A 45 -20.10 5.73 4.30
C GLU A 45 -19.20 6.21 5.45
N GLY A 46 -18.06 5.54 5.68
CA GLY A 46 -17.04 5.98 6.63
C GLY A 46 -16.45 7.36 6.27
N ALA A 47 -16.55 7.76 5.01
CA ALA A 47 -16.19 9.10 4.54
C ALA A 47 -16.99 10.23 5.19
N ARG A 48 -18.16 9.92 5.78
CA ARG A 48 -18.94 10.89 6.58
C ARG A 48 -18.25 11.25 7.91
N LYS A 49 -17.41 10.35 8.44
CA LYS A 49 -16.64 10.55 9.68
C LYS A 49 -15.23 11.08 9.39
N ASP A 50 -14.59 10.56 8.35
CA ASP A 50 -13.30 11.05 7.84
C ASP A 50 -13.33 11.02 6.31
N PRO A 51 -13.40 12.19 5.63
CA PRO A 51 -13.47 12.27 4.17
C PRO A 51 -12.35 11.49 3.45
N HIS A 52 -11.19 11.32 4.09
CA HIS A 52 -10.05 10.63 3.49
C HIS A 52 -10.20 9.11 3.47
N PHE A 53 -11.12 8.55 4.25
CA PHE A 53 -11.42 7.12 4.23
C PHE A 53 -11.92 6.65 2.85
N ILE A 54 -12.40 7.56 2.00
CA ILE A 54 -12.82 7.26 0.62
C ILE A 54 -11.67 6.75 -0.26
N ALA A 55 -10.42 7.09 0.07
CA ALA A 55 -9.23 6.65 -0.64
C ALA A 55 -8.56 5.44 0.02
N SER A 56 -9.30 4.71 0.86
CA SER A 56 -8.78 3.55 1.58
C SER A 56 -8.65 2.30 0.70
N GLU A 57 -7.79 1.38 1.14
CA GLU A 57 -7.51 0.09 0.50
C GLU A 57 -7.75 -1.08 1.47
N THR A 58 -8.20 -2.23 0.98
CA THR A 58 -8.33 -3.43 1.82
C THR A 58 -6.95 -4.04 2.14
N PRO A 59 -6.84 -4.88 3.18
CA PRO A 59 -5.66 -5.72 3.39
C PRO A 59 -5.31 -6.64 2.21
N CYS A 60 -6.26 -6.94 1.32
CA CYS A 60 -5.98 -7.70 0.10
C CYS A 60 -5.04 -6.93 -0.84
N TYR A 61 -5.17 -5.61 -0.92
CA TYR A 61 -4.39 -4.78 -1.85
C TYR A 61 -2.88 -4.86 -1.57
N ILE A 62 -2.46 -4.70 -0.32
CA ILE A 62 -1.05 -4.91 0.07
C ILE A 62 -0.62 -6.37 -0.10
N GLY A 63 -1.51 -7.34 0.12
CA GLY A 63 -1.24 -8.75 -0.17
C GLY A 63 -0.96 -9.00 -1.66
N ARG A 64 -1.67 -8.33 -2.57
CA ARG A 64 -1.41 -8.37 -4.01
C ARG A 64 -0.07 -7.74 -4.36
N ALA A 65 0.27 -6.61 -3.75
CA ALA A 65 1.57 -5.97 -3.93
C ALA A 65 2.72 -6.92 -3.51
N VAL A 66 2.58 -7.61 -2.36
CA VAL A 66 3.55 -8.62 -1.91
C VAL A 66 3.65 -9.77 -2.91
N ALA A 67 2.53 -10.29 -3.42
CA ALA A 67 2.53 -11.36 -4.40
C ALA A 67 3.22 -10.95 -5.72
N SER A 68 2.99 -9.72 -6.19
CA SER A 68 3.65 -9.16 -7.37
C SER A 68 5.16 -9.02 -7.17
N LEU A 69 5.59 -8.46 -6.04
CA LEU A 69 7.03 -8.35 -5.70
C LEU A 69 7.70 -9.72 -5.61
N ALA A 70 7.03 -10.70 -4.99
CA ALA A 70 7.57 -12.06 -4.84
C ALA A 70 7.71 -12.79 -6.19
N ALA A 71 6.90 -12.43 -7.19
CA ALA A 71 6.94 -13.00 -8.53
C ALA A 71 7.85 -12.22 -9.50
N ASP A 72 8.37 -11.06 -9.10
CA ASP A 72 9.18 -10.20 -9.97
C ASP A 72 10.58 -10.79 -10.19
N PRO A 73 10.95 -11.16 -11.43
CA PRO A 73 12.29 -11.68 -11.72
C PRO A 73 13.41 -10.66 -11.45
N GLU A 74 13.08 -9.37 -11.43
CA GLU A 74 14.01 -8.26 -11.19
C GLU A 74 13.94 -7.72 -9.75
N ILE A 75 13.34 -8.46 -8.81
CA ILE A 75 13.14 -8.04 -7.41
C ILE A 75 14.43 -7.61 -6.71
N MET A 76 15.58 -8.17 -7.10
CA MET A 76 16.88 -7.77 -6.54
C MET A 76 17.21 -6.30 -6.81
N ARG A 77 16.73 -5.70 -7.92
CA ARG A 77 16.87 -4.27 -8.20
C ARG A 77 16.08 -3.38 -7.23
N LYS A 78 15.16 -3.97 -6.48
CA LYS A 78 14.30 -3.31 -5.49
C LYS A 78 14.79 -3.51 -4.06
N SER A 79 15.82 -4.34 -3.83
CA SER A 79 16.40 -4.54 -2.50
C SER A 79 16.95 -3.22 -1.94
N GLY A 80 16.82 -3.05 -0.63
CA GLY A 80 17.23 -1.86 0.12
C GLY A 80 16.28 -0.66 0.03
N LYS A 81 15.19 -0.76 -0.73
CA LYS A 81 14.30 0.39 -1.04
C LYS A 81 12.96 0.32 -0.31
N ALA A 82 12.26 1.44 -0.34
CA ALA A 82 10.90 1.57 0.18
C ALA A 82 9.91 1.74 -0.98
N PHE A 83 8.76 1.09 -0.86
CA PHE A 83 7.68 1.12 -1.83
C PHE A 83 6.35 1.34 -1.12
N SER A 84 5.37 1.77 -1.91
CA SER A 84 3.98 1.87 -1.50
C SER A 84 3.09 1.02 -2.40
N THR A 85 1.94 0.61 -1.87
CA THR A 85 0.91 -0.09 -2.66
C THR A 85 0.44 0.73 -3.85
N TRP A 86 0.32 2.05 -3.72
CA TRP A 86 -0.09 2.92 -4.83
C TRP A 86 1.04 3.16 -5.85
N GLY A 87 2.31 3.19 -5.43
CA GLY A 87 3.41 3.33 -6.39
C GLY A 87 3.63 2.04 -7.20
N LEU A 88 3.41 0.88 -6.57
CA LEU A 88 3.60 -0.42 -7.21
C LEU A 88 2.46 -0.82 -8.14
N VAL A 89 1.26 -0.22 -8.04
CA VAL A 89 0.18 -0.54 -8.97
C VAL A 89 0.48 -0.04 -10.39
N GLU A 90 1.23 1.05 -10.53
CA GLU A 90 1.68 1.56 -11.83
C GLU A 90 2.58 0.56 -12.56
N GLU A 91 3.34 -0.23 -11.80
CA GLU A 91 4.28 -1.22 -12.33
C GLU A 91 3.65 -2.60 -12.55
N TYR A 92 2.80 -3.05 -11.62
CA TYR A 92 2.29 -4.42 -11.60
C TYR A 92 0.80 -4.56 -11.91
N GLY A 93 0.03 -3.47 -11.94
CA GLY A 93 -1.35 -3.44 -12.42
C GLY A 93 -2.38 -4.23 -11.60
N TYR A 94 -2.10 -4.58 -10.34
CA TYR A 94 -3.06 -5.28 -9.49
C TYR A 94 -4.25 -4.41 -9.09
N GLN A 95 -5.34 -5.04 -8.68
CA GLN A 95 -6.55 -4.37 -8.19
C GLN A 95 -6.89 -4.83 -6.78
N ASP A 96 -7.61 -4.00 -6.05
CA ASP A 96 -8.18 -4.34 -4.77
C ASP A 96 -9.37 -5.32 -4.95
N LYS A 97 -9.83 -5.92 -3.85
CA LYS A 97 -10.89 -6.94 -3.85
C LYS A 97 -12.21 -6.43 -4.44
N ASP A 98 -12.47 -5.13 -4.35
CA ASP A 98 -13.65 -4.45 -4.89
C ASP A 98 -13.45 -3.93 -6.34
N GLY A 99 -12.32 -4.25 -6.97
CA GLY A 99 -11.96 -3.81 -8.33
C GLY A 99 -11.37 -2.40 -8.40
N THR A 100 -11.21 -1.71 -7.28
CA THR A 100 -10.59 -0.37 -7.25
C THR A 100 -9.06 -0.43 -7.31
N GLN A 101 -8.43 0.70 -7.59
CA GLN A 101 -6.98 0.90 -7.46
C GLN A 101 -6.73 2.17 -6.63
N PRO A 102 -6.88 2.10 -5.29
CA PRO A 102 -6.68 3.27 -4.44
C PRO A 102 -5.27 3.82 -4.59
N HIS A 103 -5.15 5.11 -4.95
CA HIS A 103 -3.87 5.78 -5.11
C HIS A 103 -3.70 6.90 -4.08
N TRP A 104 -3.19 6.52 -2.90
CA TRP A 104 -3.07 7.44 -1.76
C TRP A 104 -2.14 8.64 -2.06
N GLY A 105 -1.09 8.44 -2.86
CA GLY A 105 -0.18 9.52 -3.26
C GLY A 105 -0.87 10.63 -4.05
N ASP A 106 -1.72 10.26 -5.00
CA ASP A 106 -2.46 11.24 -5.82
C ASP A 106 -3.55 11.91 -4.99
N TYR A 107 -4.29 11.12 -4.20
CA TYR A 107 -5.28 11.66 -3.30
C TYR A 107 -4.68 12.68 -2.32
N TYR A 108 -3.50 12.38 -1.75
CA TYR A 108 -2.78 13.30 -0.87
C TYR A 108 -2.36 14.59 -1.60
N ALA A 109 -1.85 14.48 -2.83
CA ALA A 109 -1.44 15.63 -3.62
C ALA A 109 -2.63 16.52 -4.02
N GLU A 110 -3.77 15.91 -4.35
CA GLU A 110 -4.94 16.62 -4.85
C GLU A 110 -5.80 17.25 -3.75
N VAL A 111 -5.92 16.58 -2.61
CA VAL A 111 -6.87 16.92 -1.54
C VAL A 111 -6.14 17.47 -0.32
N LEU A 112 -5.26 16.68 0.30
CA LEU A 112 -4.62 17.02 1.58
C LEU A 112 -3.58 18.14 1.45
N SER A 113 -2.85 18.21 0.32
CA SER A 113 -1.83 19.25 0.12
C SER A 113 -2.41 20.65 -0.08
N LYS A 114 -3.74 20.77 -0.27
CA LYS A 114 -4.44 22.06 -0.41
C LYS A 114 -5.09 22.53 0.90
N GLU A 115 -5.12 21.69 1.93
CA GLU A 115 -5.73 21.98 3.23
C GLU A 115 -4.74 22.54 4.26
N GLY A 116 -3.43 22.55 3.96
CA GLY A 116 -2.35 23.11 4.79
C GLY A 116 -1.77 24.41 4.23
#